data_AF-A0A7T2S8C5-F1
#
_entry.id   AF-A0A7T2S8C5-F1
#
_cell.length_a   1.000
_cell.length_b   1.000
_cell.length_c   1.000
_cell.angle_alpha   90.00
_cell.angle_beta   90.00
_cell.angle_gamma   90.00
#
_symmetry.space_group_name_H-M   'P 1'
#
loop_
_entity.id
_entity.type
_entity.pdbx_description
1 polymer ?
#
loop_
_entity_poly.entity_id
_entity_poly.type
_entity_poly.pdbx_seq_one_letter_code
_entity_poly.pdbx_strand_id
1 'polypeptide(L)'
;MATIEELRSLIEKASAKAGNQVRLAELLGIPKSHITQMKQGDRPMNWRVRGKLRAILGEDPAHAFMAAMVEDLETSDNEDEKKAANGFKTMMANFPAVDWRRL
;
A
#
# COMPACT_ATOMS: atom_id res chain seq x y z
N MET A 1 -7.37 -3.52 -8.26
CA MET A 1 -5.97 -3.98 -8.19
C MET A 1 -5.09 -2.86 -8.71
N ALA A 2 -4.06 -2.45 -7.95
CA ALA A 2 -3.13 -1.44 -8.45
C ALA A 2 -2.31 -2.02 -9.62
N THR A 3 -2.20 -1.31 -10.73
CA THR A 3 -1.42 -1.76 -11.88
C THR A 3 0.07 -1.71 -11.57
N ILE A 4 0.88 -2.43 -12.35
CA ILE A 4 2.33 -2.39 -12.18
C ILE A 4 2.88 -0.97 -12.39
N GLU A 5 2.29 -0.18 -13.28
CA GLU A 5 2.62 1.23 -13.49
C GLU A 5 2.31 2.09 -12.25
N GLU A 6 1.16 1.85 -11.60
CA GLU A 6 0.79 2.55 -10.36
C GLU A 6 1.75 2.20 -9.22
N LEU A 7 2.11 0.92 -9.07
CA LEU A 7 3.07 0.47 -8.07
C LEU A 7 4.49 1.02 -8.33
N ARG A 8 4.91 1.09 -9.59
CA ARG A 8 6.16 1.72 -9.99
C ARG A 8 6.17 3.21 -9.66
N SER A 9 5.09 3.91 -10.00
CA SER A 9 4.92 5.33 -9.68
C SER A 9 4.96 5.57 -8.17
N LEU A 10 4.33 4.71 -7.38
CA LEU A 10 4.34 4.78 -5.92
C LEU A 10 5.76 4.65 -5.36
N ILE A 11 6.55 3.66 -5.84
CA ILE A 11 7.95 3.49 -5.45
C ILE A 11 8.78 4.72 -5.85
N GLU A 12 8.58 5.25 -7.05
CA GLU A 12 9.37 6.38 -7.56
C GLU A 12 9.11 7.65 -6.76
N LYS A 13 7.85 7.97 -6.47
CA LYS A 13 7.47 9.09 -5.61
C LYS A 13 8.04 8.92 -4.20
N ALA A 14 7.90 7.72 -3.61
CA ALA A 14 8.42 7.45 -2.27
C ALA A 14 9.97 7.51 -2.23
N SER A 15 10.64 7.06 -3.30
CA SER A 15 12.09 7.13 -3.44
C SER A 15 12.57 8.58 -3.50
N ALA A 16 11.85 9.43 -4.24
CA ALA A 16 12.13 10.86 -4.31
C ALA A 16 11.94 11.53 -2.95
N LYS A 17 10.86 11.20 -2.22
CA LYS A 17 10.59 11.72 -0.88
C LYS A 17 11.63 11.26 0.16
N ALA A 18 12.10 10.02 0.07
CA ALA A 18 13.19 9.47 0.89
C ALA A 18 14.58 10.00 0.49
N GLY A 19 14.68 10.69 -0.66
CA GLY A 19 15.91 11.23 -1.23
C GLY A 19 16.60 10.31 -2.22
N ASN A 20 16.56 8.99 -2.02
CA ASN A 20 16.97 8.00 -3.03
C ASN A 20 16.42 6.60 -2.69
N GLN A 21 16.59 5.65 -3.62
CA GLN A 21 16.12 4.27 -3.46
C GLN A 21 16.86 3.48 -2.36
N VAL A 22 18.11 3.84 -2.02
CA VAL A 22 18.87 3.18 -0.94
C VAL A 22 18.24 3.55 0.41
N ARG A 23 18.01 4.83 0.66
CA ARG A 23 17.32 5.34 1.85
C ARG A 23 15.89 4.81 1.96
N LEU A 24 15.19 4.70 0.83
CA LEU A 24 13.87 4.07 0.83
C LEU A 24 13.94 2.62 1.32
N ALA A 25 14.94 1.85 0.86
CA ALA A 25 15.13 0.46 1.29
C ALA A 25 15.39 0.35 2.80
N GLU A 26 16.21 1.26 3.35
CA GLU A 26 16.47 1.38 4.78
C GLU A 26 15.18 1.69 5.57
N LEU A 27 14.39 2.68 5.15
CA LEU A 27 13.11 3.04 5.77
C LEU A 27 12.10 1.88 5.74
N LEU A 28 12.10 1.10 4.65
CA LEU A 28 11.22 -0.04 4.50
C LEU A 28 11.70 -1.27 5.29
N GLY A 29 12.98 -1.31 5.69
CA GLY A 29 13.63 -2.46 6.33
C GLY A 29 13.79 -3.64 5.38
N ILE A 30 14.03 -3.38 4.08
CA ILE A 30 14.18 -4.42 3.06
C ILE A 30 15.44 -4.19 2.21
N PRO A 31 16.01 -5.24 1.59
CA PRO A 31 17.07 -5.08 0.60
C PRO A 31 16.64 -4.18 -0.57
N LYS A 32 17.56 -3.32 -1.06
CA LYS A 32 17.33 -2.49 -2.26
C LYS A 32 16.91 -3.32 -3.48
N SER A 33 17.44 -4.54 -3.62
CA SER A 33 17.10 -5.47 -4.70
C SER A 33 15.61 -5.80 -4.72
N HIS A 34 14.94 -5.89 -3.56
CA HIS A 34 13.50 -6.12 -3.50
C HIS A 34 12.72 -4.96 -4.12
N ILE A 35 13.16 -3.71 -3.91
CA ILE A 35 12.53 -2.55 -4.55
C ILE A 35 12.67 -2.63 -6.07
N THR A 36 13.86 -2.98 -6.56
CA THR A 36 14.09 -3.14 -8.01
C THR A 36 13.19 -4.22 -8.60
N GLN A 37 13.12 -5.40 -7.98
CA GLN A 37 12.25 -6.49 -8.41
C GLN A 37 10.76 -6.10 -8.37
N MET A 38 10.32 -5.35 -7.36
CA MET A 38 8.95 -4.83 -7.27
C MET A 38 8.65 -3.82 -8.39
N LYS A 39 9.62 -2.98 -8.78
CA LYS A 39 9.47 -2.07 -9.94
C LYS A 39 9.35 -2.84 -11.25
N GLN A 40 10.00 -3.98 -11.37
CA GLN A 40 10.00 -4.81 -12.59
C GLN A 40 8.78 -5.74 -12.67
N GLY A 41 8.12 -5.99 -11.53
CA GLY A 41 7.01 -6.95 -11.44
C GLY A 41 7.46 -8.36 -11.07
N ASP A 42 8.77 -8.60 -11.00
CA ASP A 42 9.35 -9.90 -10.66
C ASP A 42 9.07 -10.32 -9.21
N ARG A 43 8.72 -9.35 -8.35
CA ARG A 43 8.33 -9.57 -6.96
C ARG A 43 7.01 -8.86 -6.66
N PRO A 44 6.00 -9.56 -6.11
CA PRO A 44 4.74 -8.92 -5.72
C PRO A 44 4.97 -7.95 -4.55
N MET A 45 4.21 -6.85 -4.56
CA MET A 45 4.23 -5.86 -3.50
C MET A 45 3.04 -6.05 -2.56
N ASN A 46 3.27 -6.67 -1.41
CA ASN A 46 2.22 -6.87 -0.42
C ASN A 46 1.75 -5.54 0.20
N TRP A 47 0.56 -5.58 0.79
CA TRP A 47 -0.06 -4.41 1.44
C TRP A 47 0.81 -3.74 2.50
N ARG A 48 1.67 -4.46 3.22
CA ARG A 48 2.54 -3.86 4.25
C ARG A 48 3.55 -2.92 3.63
N VAL A 49 4.13 -3.30 2.49
CA VAL A 49 5.04 -2.43 1.74
C VAL A 49 4.28 -1.25 1.15
N ARG A 50 3.10 -1.48 0.55
CA ARG A 50 2.26 -0.40 0.00
C ARG A 50 1.84 0.61 1.06
N GLY A 51 1.41 0.15 2.23
CA GLY A 51 1.07 1.00 3.37
C GLY A 51 2.24 1.85 3.85
N LYS A 52 3.44 1.27 3.96
CA LYS A 52 4.66 2.04 4.28
C LYS A 52 4.98 3.10 3.23
N LEU A 53 4.89 2.77 1.94
CA LEU A 53 5.16 3.72 0.85
C LEU A 53 4.20 4.91 0.90
N ARG A 54 2.90 4.65 1.10
CA ARG A 54 1.87 5.67 1.26
C ARG A 54 2.11 6.55 2.49
N ALA A 55 2.45 5.95 3.63
CA ALA A 55 2.82 6.71 4.84
C ALA A 55 4.06 7.60 4.63
N ILE A 56 5.08 7.13 3.89
CA ILE A 56 6.25 7.95 3.51
C ILE A 56 5.83 9.17 2.67
N LEU A 57 4.80 9.03 1.84
CA LEU A 57 4.26 10.12 1.03
C LEU A 57 3.38 11.10 1.81
N GLY A 58 3.08 10.81 3.08
CA GLY A 58 2.35 11.70 3.97
C GLY A 58 0.91 11.30 4.26
N GLU A 59 0.44 10.15 3.74
CA GLU A 59 -0.85 9.59 4.18
C GLU A 59 -0.78 9.21 5.66
N ASP A 60 -1.90 9.32 6.38
CA ASP A 60 -2.00 8.81 7.74
C ASP A 60 -1.64 7.31 7.78
N PRO A 61 -0.74 6.86 8.67
CA PRO A 61 -0.32 5.47 8.70
C PRO A 61 -1.46 4.47 8.94
N ALA A 62 -2.45 4.78 9.77
CA ALA A 62 -3.56 3.84 9.99
C ALA A 62 -4.39 3.70 8.72
N HIS A 63 -4.69 4.82 8.06
CA HIS A 63 -5.40 4.82 6.78
C HIS A 63 -4.62 4.09 5.68
N ALA A 64 -3.35 4.44 5.48
CA ALA A 64 -2.48 3.92 4.44
C ALA A 64 -2.40 2.38 4.46
N PHE A 65 -2.19 1.81 5.65
CA PHE A 65 -2.09 0.36 5.81
C PHE A 65 -3.44 -0.33 5.66
N MET A 66 -4.51 0.22 6.23
CA MET A 66 -5.85 -0.37 6.11
C MET A 66 -6.34 -0.36 4.67
N ALA A 67 -6.17 0.75 3.95
CA ALA A 67 -6.53 0.86 2.53
C ALA A 67 -5.76 -0.17 1.69
N ALA A 68 -4.43 -0.25 1.86
CA ALA A 68 -3.61 -1.21 1.14
C ALA A 68 -4.02 -2.67 1.44
N MET A 69 -4.33 -2.99 2.70
CA MET A 69 -4.75 -4.33 3.12
C MET A 69 -6.10 -4.70 2.49
N VAL A 70 -7.09 -3.81 2.55
CA VAL A 70 -8.40 -4.02 1.94
C VAL A 70 -8.26 -4.25 0.44
N GLU A 71 -7.44 -3.44 -0.25
CA GLU A 71 -7.17 -3.64 -1.68
C GLU A 71 -6.57 -5.02 -2.01
N ASP A 72 -5.69 -5.57 -1.16
CA ASP A 72 -5.15 -6.93 -1.35
C ASP A 72 -6.25 -7.98 -1.17
N LEU A 73 -7.03 -7.88 -0.08
CA LEU A 73 -8.09 -8.82 0.27
C LEU A 73 -9.19 -8.88 -0.80
N GLU A 74 -9.52 -7.75 -1.43
CA GLU A 74 -10.50 -7.70 -2.54
C GLU A 74 -10.06 -8.47 -3.77
N THR A 75 -8.75 -8.56 -3.99
CA THR A 75 -8.17 -9.25 -5.15
C THR A 75 -7.78 -10.69 -4.84
N SER A 76 -8.05 -11.17 -3.63
CA SER A 76 -7.71 -12.53 -3.21
C SER A 76 -8.58 -13.57 -3.88
N ASP A 77 -7.98 -14.74 -4.19
CA ASP A 77 -8.73 -15.92 -4.63
C ASP A 77 -9.54 -16.55 -3.49
N ASN A 78 -9.26 -16.19 -2.24
CA ASN A 78 -9.99 -16.65 -1.07
C ASN A 78 -11.29 -15.85 -0.86
N GLU A 79 -12.43 -16.53 -0.98
CA GLU A 79 -13.75 -15.92 -0.81
C GLU A 79 -13.98 -15.34 0.59
N ASP A 80 -13.38 -15.89 1.63
CA ASP A 80 -13.51 -15.33 2.98
C ASP A 80 -12.71 -14.04 3.15
N GLU A 81 -11.59 -13.89 2.43
CA GLU A 81 -10.82 -12.63 2.38
C GLU A 81 -11.61 -11.53 1.63
N LYS A 82 -12.25 -11.87 0.51
CA LYS A 82 -13.17 -10.95 -0.19
C LYS A 82 -14.34 -10.52 0.69
N LYS A 83 -14.96 -11.45 1.44
CA LYS A 83 -16.02 -11.14 2.40
C LYS A 83 -15.52 -10.20 3.50
N ALA A 84 -14.31 -10.42 4.02
CA ALA A 84 -13.71 -9.55 5.03
C ALA A 84 -13.50 -8.12 4.48
N ALA A 85 -13.00 -7.98 3.26
CA ALA A 85 -12.87 -6.68 2.61
C ALA A 85 -14.21 -5.96 2.46
N ASN A 86 -15.23 -6.66 1.96
CA ASN A 86 -16.58 -6.11 1.79
C ASN A 86 -17.22 -5.72 3.14
N GLY A 87 -17.09 -6.58 4.16
CA GLY A 87 -17.58 -6.32 5.51
C GLY A 87 -16.93 -5.08 6.11
N PHE A 88 -15.61 -4.93 5.95
CA PHE A 88 -14.89 -3.74 6.39
C PHE A 88 -15.38 -2.48 5.66
N LYS A 89 -15.50 -2.50 4.34
CA LYS A 89 -16.02 -1.37 3.55
C LYS A 89 -17.44 -0.97 3.96
N THR A 90 -18.31 -1.95 4.20
CA THR A 90 -19.69 -1.72 4.65
C THR A 90 -19.73 -1.10 6.03
N MET A 91 -18.96 -1.65 6.98
CA MET A 91 -18.83 -1.10 8.32
C MET A 91 -18.35 0.36 8.25
N MET A 92 -17.37 0.63 7.40
CA MET A 92 -16.86 1.97 7.15
C MET A 92 -17.91 2.91 6.54
N ALA A 93 -18.66 2.50 5.53
CA ALA A 93 -19.71 3.33 4.93
C ALA A 93 -20.75 3.81 5.96
N ASN A 94 -20.97 3.06 7.04
CA ASN A 94 -21.91 3.40 8.11
C ASN A 94 -21.36 4.37 9.16
N PHE A 95 -20.04 4.58 9.22
CA PHE A 95 -19.47 5.65 10.03
C PHE A 95 -19.46 6.95 9.23
N PRO A 96 -19.90 8.08 9.82
CA PRO A 96 -19.70 9.39 9.20
C PRO A 96 -18.22 9.52 8.82
N ALA A 97 -17.92 10.24 7.74
CA ALA A 97 -16.55 10.44 7.30
C ALA A 97 -15.78 11.27 8.34
N VAL A 98 -15.33 10.62 9.41
CA VAL A 98 -14.41 11.18 10.40
C VAL A 98 -13.04 11.26 9.73
N ASP A 99 -12.32 12.33 10.04
CA ASP A 99 -11.14 12.90 9.38
C ASP A 99 -10.11 11.95 8.75
N TRP A 100 -9.97 10.69 9.16
CA TRP A 100 -8.94 9.80 8.63
C TRP A 100 -9.21 9.28 7.20
N ARG A 101 -10.42 9.45 6.64
CA ARG A 101 -10.71 9.21 5.19
C ARG A 101 -10.37 10.39 4.29
N ARG A 102 -10.18 11.57 4.88
CA ARG A 102 -9.85 12.81 4.17
C ARG A 102 -8.44 13.16 4.59
N LEU A 103 -7.43 12.73 3.83
CA LEU A 103 -6.12 13.34 3.65
C LEU A 103 -5.26 12.37 2.83
#